data_AF-A0A2M8P7D1-F1
#
_entry.id   AF-A0A2M8P7D1-F1
#
_cell.length_a   1.000
_cell.length_b   1.000
_cell.length_c   1.000
_cell.angle_alpha   90.00
_cell.angle_beta   90.00
_cell.angle_gamma   90.00
#
_symmetry.space_group_name_H-M   'P 1'
#
loop_
_entity.id
_entity.type
_entity.pdbx_description
1 polymer ?
#
loop_
_entity_poly.entity_id
_entity_poly.type
_entity_poly.pdbx_seq_one_letter_code
_entity_poly.pdbx_strand_id
1 'polypeptide(L)'
;EAQALIAARDQSGRLLVVAFQGSLSPQVREAARLVQSGELGALQGIQGYLWQCWEQMTRNTWRQQPELSGGGFLFDTGAHLLNTVSDIAGEPFSAVAAWLDTRGRP
;
A
#
# COMPACT_ATOMS: atom_id res chain seq x y z
N GLU A 1 4.81 5.80 -15.26
CA GLU A 1 6.11 5.40 -14.65
C GLU A 1 6.14 3.96 -14.17
N ALA A 2 5.22 3.51 -13.31
CA ALA A 2 5.20 2.14 -12.78
C ALA A 2 5.27 1.03 -13.87
N GLN A 3 4.49 1.16 -14.95
CA GLN A 3 4.53 0.22 -16.09
C GLN A 3 5.91 0.15 -16.77
N ALA A 4 6.64 1.28 -16.84
CA ALA A 4 7.98 1.30 -17.42
C ALA A 4 9.00 0.58 -16.53
N LEU A 5 8.85 0.65 -15.20
CA LEU A 5 9.67 -0.12 -14.26
C LEU A 5 9.42 -1.63 -14.40
N ILE A 6 8.15 -2.04 -14.60
CA ILE A 6 7.80 -3.44 -14.87
C ILE A 6 8.47 -3.90 -16.17
N ALA A 7 8.36 -3.12 -17.25
CA ALA A 7 9.00 -3.45 -18.52
C ALA A 7 10.53 -3.55 -18.40
N ALA A 8 11.18 -2.66 -17.64
CA ALA A 8 12.62 -2.71 -17.40
C ALA A 8 13.05 -3.93 -16.57
N ARG A 9 12.24 -4.29 -15.56
CA ARG A 9 12.42 -5.54 -14.78
C ARG A 9 12.36 -6.74 -15.72
N ASP A 10 11.33 -6.82 -16.56
CA ASP A 10 11.12 -7.93 -17.49
C ASP A 10 12.27 -8.05 -18.51
N GLN A 11 12.71 -6.93 -19.08
CA GLN A 11 13.84 -6.90 -20.03
C GLN A 11 15.18 -7.27 -19.39
N SER A 12 15.43 -6.82 -18.16
CA SER A 12 16.70 -7.07 -17.47
C SER A 12 16.79 -8.48 -16.87
N GLY A 13 15.66 -9.16 -16.66
CA GLY A 13 15.58 -10.44 -15.96
C GLY A 13 16.02 -10.37 -14.49
N ARG A 14 16.13 -9.15 -13.92
CA ARG A 14 16.56 -8.95 -12.53
C ARG A 14 15.36 -8.92 -11.59
N LEU A 15 15.61 -9.27 -10.33
CA LEU A 15 14.63 -9.10 -9.27
C LEU A 15 14.49 -7.60 -8.94
N LEU A 16 13.27 -7.09 -9.05
CA LEU A 16 12.88 -5.77 -8.55
C LEU A 16 11.91 -5.97 -7.39
N VAL A 17 12.18 -5.31 -6.27
CA VAL A 17 11.35 -5.37 -5.07
C VAL A 17 10.83 -3.98 -4.77
N VAL A 18 9.52 -3.85 -4.60
CA VAL A 18 8.92 -2.65 -4.03
C VAL A 18 9.00 -2.75 -2.51
N ALA A 19 9.52 -1.74 -1.85
CA ALA A 19 9.84 -1.76 -0.42
C ALA A 19 8.60 -1.58 0.48
N PHE A 20 7.56 -2.38 0.27
CA PHE A 20 6.44 -2.48 1.21
C PHE A 20 6.81 -3.41 2.36
N GLN A 21 7.18 -2.83 3.51
CA GLN A 21 7.56 -3.59 4.71
C GLN A 21 6.44 -4.52 5.21
N GLY A 22 5.18 -4.21 4.90
CA GLY A 22 4.03 -5.05 5.22
C GLY A 22 4.19 -6.47 4.67
N SER A 23 4.46 -6.61 3.37
CA SER A 23 4.69 -7.92 2.72
C SER A 23 5.88 -8.70 3.28
N LEU A 24 6.82 -7.98 3.90
CA LEU A 24 8.03 -8.55 4.49
C LEU A 24 7.87 -8.83 5.99
N SER A 25 6.78 -8.38 6.62
CA SER A 25 6.49 -8.62 8.03
C SER A 25 6.09 -10.08 8.25
N PRO A 26 6.69 -10.78 9.24
CA PRO A 26 6.28 -12.14 9.57
C PRO A 26 4.83 -12.20 10.10
N GLN A 27 4.34 -11.14 10.73
CA GLN A 27 2.96 -11.05 11.22
C GLN A 27 1.96 -10.98 10.07
N VAL A 28 2.24 -10.17 9.05
CA VAL A 28 1.38 -10.07 7.85
C VAL A 28 1.40 -11.39 7.08
N ARG A 29 2.57 -12.03 6.94
CA ARG A 29 2.69 -13.33 6.28
C ARG A 29 1.91 -14.43 7.00
N GLU A 30 1.95 -14.45 8.33
CA GLU A 30 1.17 -15.43 9.09
C GLU A 30 -0.33 -15.16 9.01
N ALA A 31 -0.75 -13.89 9.04
CA ALA A 31 -2.15 -13.53 8.80
C ALA A 31 -2.64 -13.97 7.42
N ALA A 32 -1.84 -13.73 6.37
CA ALA A 32 -2.13 -14.20 5.02
C ALA A 32 -2.21 -15.74 4.98
N ARG A 33 -1.28 -16.46 5.63
CA ARG A 33 -1.31 -17.92 5.71
C ARG A 33 -2.59 -18.43 6.36
N LEU A 34 -3.01 -17.87 7.49
CA LEU A 34 -4.21 -18.28 8.22
C LEU A 34 -5.50 -18.03 7.43
N VAL A 35 -5.57 -16.90 6.71
CA VAL A 35 -6.72 -16.60 5.83
C VAL A 35 -6.76 -17.56 4.66
N GLN A 36 -5.62 -17.78 3.99
CA GLN A 36 -5.54 -18.61 2.78
C GLN A 36 -5.63 -20.11 3.07
N SER A 37 -5.27 -20.56 4.28
CA SER A 37 -5.42 -21.98 4.67
C SER A 37 -6.87 -22.39 4.91
N GLY A 38 -7.78 -21.42 5.09
CA GLY A 38 -9.19 -21.67 5.41
C GLY A 38 -9.43 -22.11 6.86
N GLU A 39 -8.40 -22.10 7.71
CA GLU A 39 -8.51 -22.44 9.14
C GLU A 39 -9.48 -21.51 9.89
N LEU A 40 -9.67 -20.29 9.38
CA LEU A 40 -10.59 -19.28 9.93
C LEU A 40 -11.95 -19.22 9.19
N GLY A 41 -12.20 -20.14 8.25
CA GLY A 41 -13.34 -20.08 7.34
C GLY A 41 -13.15 -19.06 6.21
N ALA A 42 -14.25 -18.71 5.53
CA ALA A 42 -14.21 -17.77 4.41
C ALA A 42 -14.02 -16.32 4.89
N LEU A 43 -13.04 -15.62 4.31
CA LEU A 43 -12.82 -14.20 4.55
C LEU A 43 -14.07 -13.39 4.18
N GLN A 44 -14.64 -12.68 5.16
CA GLN A 44 -15.82 -11.83 4.94
C GLN A 44 -15.45 -10.36 4.70
N GLY A 45 -14.32 -9.90 5.24
CA GLY A 45 -13.87 -8.52 5.07
C GLY A 45 -12.60 -8.21 5.85
N ILE A 46 -11.90 -7.17 5.42
CA ILE A 46 -10.71 -6.64 6.08
C ILE A 46 -10.98 -5.17 6.38
N GLN A 47 -10.75 -4.76 7.62
CA GLN A 47 -10.80 -3.35 8.03
C GLN A 47 -9.40 -2.92 8.46
N GLY A 48 -8.87 -1.90 7.79
CA GLY A 48 -7.55 -1.34 8.07
C GLY A 48 -7.67 0.12 8.47
N TYR A 49 -6.93 0.50 9.51
CA TYR A 49 -6.83 1.89 9.95
C TYR A 49 -5.37 2.32 9.96
N LEU A 50 -5.12 3.54 9.51
CA LEU A 50 -3.79 4.13 9.48
C LEU A 50 -3.92 5.60 9.86
N TRP A 51 -3.17 6.00 10.88
CA TRP A 51 -3.08 7.38 11.31
C TRP A 51 -1.63 7.72 11.59
N GLN A 52 -1.24 8.93 11.22
CA GLN A 52 0.06 9.50 11.52
C GLN A 52 -0.09 11.02 11.63
N CYS A 53 0.81 11.68 12.36
CA CYS A 53 0.97 13.14 12.29
C CYS A 53 1.68 13.55 10.98
N TRP A 54 1.31 12.93 9.86
CA TRP A 54 2.03 12.98 8.58
C TRP A 54 2.21 14.42 8.10
N GLU A 55 1.17 15.24 8.17
CA GLU A 55 1.21 16.65 7.79
C GLU A 55 2.31 17.41 8.54
N GLN A 56 2.38 17.25 9.87
CA GLN A 56 3.37 17.94 10.70
C GLN A 56 4.79 17.42 10.43
N MET A 57 4.93 16.10 10.26
CA MET A 57 6.22 15.45 10.01
C MET A 57 6.80 15.73 8.62
N THR A 58 5.97 16.13 7.66
CA THR A 58 6.36 16.33 6.26
C THR A 58 6.27 17.78 5.80
N ARG A 59 5.94 18.70 6.69
CA ARG A 59 5.76 20.11 6.38
C ARG A 59 6.99 20.70 5.70
N ASN A 60 6.75 21.46 4.62
CA ASN A 60 7.79 22.10 3.81
C ASN A 60 8.80 21.13 3.17
N THR A 61 8.44 19.85 3.02
CA THR A 61 9.25 18.86 2.29
C THR A 61 8.65 18.54 0.94
N TRP A 62 9.40 17.85 0.07
CA TRP A 62 8.92 17.37 -1.23
C TRP A 62 7.68 16.46 -1.12
N ARG A 63 7.44 15.84 0.04
CA ARG A 63 6.25 15.01 0.28
C ARG A 63 4.94 15.80 0.28
N GLN A 64 5.00 17.12 0.43
CA GLN A 64 3.85 18.02 0.28
C GLN A 64 3.80 18.73 -1.08
N GLN A 65 4.55 18.26 -2.07
CA GLN A 65 4.53 18.75 -3.44
C GLN A 65 4.01 17.63 -4.35
N PRO A 66 2.69 17.54 -4.63
CA PRO A 66 2.08 16.44 -5.39
C PRO A 66 2.73 16.17 -6.74
N GLU A 67 3.27 17.21 -7.39
CA GLU A 67 4.02 17.13 -8.63
C GLU A 67 5.33 16.33 -8.52
N LEU A 68 5.91 16.23 -7.32
CA LEU A 68 7.09 15.41 -7.02
C LEU A 68 6.71 14.10 -6.34
N SER A 69 5.74 14.13 -5.43
CA SER A 69 5.38 12.97 -4.60
C SER A 69 4.34 12.04 -5.23
N GLY A 70 3.66 12.48 -6.28
CA GLY A 70 2.55 11.75 -6.90
C GLY A 70 1.25 11.76 -6.07
N GLY A 71 1.27 12.37 -4.88
CA GLY A 71 0.13 12.48 -3.97
C GLY A 71 0.54 12.80 -2.53
N GLY A 72 -0.41 12.85 -1.60
CA GLY A 72 -0.15 13.11 -0.18
C GLY A 72 -0.14 11.85 0.68
N PHE A 73 -0.73 11.95 1.87
CA PHE A 73 -0.73 10.89 2.89
C PHE A 73 -1.16 9.51 2.37
N LEU A 74 -2.16 9.48 1.48
CA LEU A 74 -2.64 8.23 0.88
C LEU A 74 -1.56 7.53 0.04
N PHE A 75 -0.79 8.27 -0.75
CA PHE A 75 0.26 7.70 -1.59
C PHE A 75 1.52 7.34 -0.78
N ASP A 76 1.91 8.19 0.17
CA ASP A 76 3.12 7.97 0.97
C ASP A 76 2.95 6.85 2.00
N THR A 77 1.86 6.89 2.79
CA THR A 77 1.64 5.92 3.87
C THR A 77 0.47 4.98 3.59
N GLY A 78 -0.62 5.49 3.02
CA GLY A 78 -1.82 4.69 2.74
C GLY A 78 -1.57 3.52 1.78
N ALA A 79 -0.67 3.68 0.81
CA ALA A 79 -0.28 2.62 -0.12
C ALA A 79 0.26 1.37 0.60
N HIS A 80 0.99 1.54 1.72
CA HIS A 80 1.47 0.43 2.53
C HIS A 80 0.32 -0.36 3.17
N LEU A 81 -0.73 0.33 3.63
CA LEU A 81 -1.92 -0.32 4.17
C LEU A 81 -2.67 -1.08 3.07
N LEU A 82 -2.87 -0.47 1.90
CA LEU A 82 -3.55 -1.12 0.77
C LEU A 82 -2.82 -2.38 0.30
N ASN A 83 -1.49 -2.31 0.18
CA ASN A 83 -0.66 -3.47 -0.12
C ASN A 83 -0.82 -4.57 0.94
N THR A 84 -0.81 -4.21 2.23
CA THR A 84 -1.00 -5.16 3.33
C THR A 84 -2.38 -5.83 3.28
N VAL A 85 -3.43 -5.09 2.95
CA VAL A 85 -4.78 -5.63 2.77
C VAL A 85 -4.82 -6.63 1.61
N SER A 86 -4.22 -6.29 0.47
CA SER A 86 -4.15 -7.20 -0.69
C SER A 86 -3.34 -8.46 -0.39
N ASP A 87 -2.21 -8.35 0.33
CA ASP A 87 -1.41 -9.51 0.75
C ASP A 87 -2.19 -10.45 1.66
N ILE A 88 -2.91 -9.92 2.66
CA ILE A 88 -3.71 -10.73 3.58
C ILE A 88 -4.88 -11.39 2.84
N ALA A 89 -5.55 -10.66 1.94
CA ALA A 89 -6.62 -11.20 1.12
C ALA A 89 -6.13 -12.27 0.13
N GLY A 90 -4.87 -12.19 -0.32
CA GLY A 90 -4.30 -13.07 -1.33
C GLY A 90 -4.80 -12.78 -2.75
N GLU A 91 -5.46 -11.65 -2.97
CA GLU A 91 -6.12 -11.29 -4.23
C GLU A 91 -5.90 -9.79 -4.57
N PRO A 92 -5.87 -9.43 -5.86
CA PRO A 92 -5.82 -8.03 -6.28
C PRO A 92 -7.17 -7.32 -6.06
N PHE A 93 -7.14 -5.99 -5.94
CA PHE A 93 -8.36 -5.19 -5.93
C PHE A 93 -9.06 -5.25 -7.31
N SER A 94 -10.36 -5.56 -7.31
CA SER A 94 -11.20 -5.57 -8.51
C SER A 94 -11.95 -4.26 -8.74
N ALA A 95 -12.30 -3.56 -7.66
CA ALA A 95 -12.99 -2.27 -7.67
C ALA A 95 -12.61 -1.46 -6.43
N VAL A 96 -12.69 -0.13 -6.54
CA VAL A 96 -12.38 0.81 -5.46
C VAL A 96 -13.41 1.94 -5.41
N ALA A 97 -13.68 2.41 -4.20
CA ALA A 97 -14.40 3.65 -3.93
C ALA A 97 -13.64 4.43 -2.86
N ALA A 98 -13.58 5.75 -2.99
CA ALA A 98 -12.80 6.59 -2.09
C ALA A 98 -13.53 7.91 -1.79
N TRP A 99 -13.36 8.38 -0.55
CA TRP A 99 -13.77 9.70 -0.10
C TRP A 99 -12.54 10.37 0.51
N LEU A 100 -12.24 11.58 0.06
CA LEU A 100 -11.03 12.30 0.44
C LEU A 100 -11.39 13.69 0.95
N ASP A 101 -10.79 14.06 2.08
CA ASP A 101 -10.75 15.43 2.57
C ASP A 101 -9.28 15.82 2.78
N THR A 102 -8.84 16.79 2.00
CA THR A 102 -7.47 17.32 2.02
C THR A 102 -7.22 18.19 3.24
N ARG A 103 -8.26 18.76 3.86
CA ARG A 103 -8.14 19.73 4.96
C ARG A 103 -7.12 20.84 4.68
N GLY A 104 -7.00 21.26 3.42
CA GLY A 104 -6.07 22.28 2.95
C GLY A 104 -4.61 21.81 2.77
N ARG A 105 -4.37 20.49 2.74
CA ARG A 105 -3.06 19.87 2.55
C ARG A 105 -3.16 18.71 1.54
N PRO A 106 -2.11 18.44 0.76
CA PRO A 106 -2.11 17.33 -0.19
C PRO A 106 -2.27 15.96 0.49
#